data_AF-C5L5N5-F1
#
_entry.id   AF-C5L5N5-F1
#
_cell.length_a   1.000
_cell.length_b   1.000
_cell.length_c   1.000
_cell.angle_alpha   90.00
_cell.angle_beta   90.00
_cell.angle_gamma   90.00
#
_symmetry.space_group_name_H-M   'P 1'
#
loop_
_entity.id
_entity.type
_entity.pdbx_description
1 polymer ?
#
loop_
_entity_poly.entity_id
_entity_poly.type
_entity_poly.pdbx_seq_one_letter_code
_entity_poly.pdbx_strand_id
1 'polypeptide(L)'
;MELCTGGELFDRIIEVGHFTEVQAAIIMQQILRAIYYMHENHIMHRDLKPENFLFSTKEPLEKSCLKIIDFGLSTKFGKDDIMTTKAGTPYYVAPQVLAGKYDESCDLWSCGVIMYILLCGYPPFYGETDADVLTKVRLGNYTFNASDWKGISEDAKDLIRKLLKINPRDRYT
;
A
#
# COMPACT_ATOMS: atom_id res chain seq x y z
N MET A 1 -20.13 5.19 -12.09
CA MET A 1 -18.65 5.18 -11.99
C MET A 1 -18.11 6.14 -13.05
N GLU A 2 -17.10 6.92 -12.70
CA GLU A 2 -16.38 7.80 -13.63
C GLU A 2 -15.39 6.97 -14.46
N LEU A 3 -15.26 7.27 -15.77
CA LEU A 3 -14.33 6.55 -16.65
C LEU A 3 -12.89 7.04 -16.43
N CYS A 4 -12.00 6.14 -16.06
CA CYS A 4 -10.55 6.38 -15.98
C CYS A 4 -9.87 5.77 -17.21
N THR A 5 -9.04 6.56 -17.91
CA THR A 5 -8.41 6.14 -19.17
C THR A 5 -6.89 5.97 -19.07
N GLY A 6 -6.32 6.27 -17.91
CA GLY A 6 -4.87 6.30 -17.66
C GLY A 6 -4.22 4.96 -17.32
N GLY A 7 -5.02 3.90 -17.16
CA GLY A 7 -4.56 2.56 -16.78
C GLY A 7 -4.34 2.39 -15.28
N GLU A 8 -3.96 1.17 -14.90
CA GLU A 8 -3.64 0.81 -13.51
C GLU A 8 -2.29 1.39 -13.10
N LEU A 9 -2.11 1.66 -11.80
CA LEU A 9 -0.80 2.00 -11.25
C LEU A 9 0.20 0.88 -11.52
N PHE A 10 -0.24 -0.37 -11.44
CA PHE A 10 0.59 -1.54 -11.68
C PHE A 10 1.19 -1.56 -13.10
N ASP A 11 0.37 -1.28 -14.12
CA ASP A 11 0.84 -1.24 -15.51
C ASP A 11 1.94 -0.18 -15.71
N ARG A 12 1.76 0.99 -15.09
CA ARG A 12 2.76 2.06 -15.13
C ARG A 12 4.07 1.68 -14.44
N ILE A 13 4.02 0.89 -13.36
CA ILE A 13 5.22 0.33 -12.71
C ILE A 13 5.95 -0.59 -13.67
N ILE A 14 5.22 -1.51 -14.34
CA ILE A 14 5.82 -2.48 -15.27
C ILE A 14 6.46 -1.78 -16.48
N GLU A 15 5.78 -0.80 -17.08
CA GLU A 15 6.28 -0.08 -18.26
C GLU A 15 7.60 0.66 -18.00
N VAL A 16 7.77 1.22 -16.80
CA VAL A 16 8.93 2.04 -16.43
C VAL A 16 9.99 1.23 -15.66
N GLY A 17 9.62 0.06 -15.12
CA GLY A 17 10.46 -0.81 -14.31
C GLY A 17 10.52 -0.39 -12.83
N HIS A 18 10.90 0.85 -12.55
CA HIS A 18 10.86 1.45 -11.20
C HIS A 18 10.65 2.96 -11.29
N PHE A 19 10.02 3.54 -10.25
CA PHE A 19 9.87 4.98 -10.17
C PHE A 19 11.08 5.63 -9.50
N THR A 20 11.42 6.84 -9.95
CA THR A 20 12.29 7.72 -9.16
C THR A 20 11.60 8.09 -7.85
N GLU A 21 12.36 8.49 -6.83
CA GLU A 21 11.77 8.92 -5.55
C GLU A 21 10.78 10.07 -5.72
N VAL A 22 11.02 11.00 -6.65
CA VAL A 22 10.11 12.11 -6.94
C VAL A 22 8.77 11.59 -7.45
N GLN A 23 8.78 10.65 -8.40
CA GLN A 23 7.57 10.06 -8.95
C GLN A 23 6.83 9.22 -7.88
N ALA A 24 7.56 8.41 -7.12
CA ALA A 24 7.00 7.65 -6.01
C ALA A 24 6.36 8.57 -4.96
N ALA A 25 7.00 9.71 -4.64
CA ALA A 25 6.45 10.70 -3.71
C ALA A 25 5.16 11.35 -4.22
N ILE A 26 5.06 11.67 -5.52
CA ILE A 26 3.83 12.21 -6.14
C ILE A 26 2.68 11.20 -6.01
N ILE A 27 2.96 9.93 -6.30
CA ILE A 27 1.97 8.84 -6.21
C ILE A 27 1.56 8.63 -4.75
N MET A 28 2.52 8.45 -3.84
CA MET A 28 2.26 8.21 -2.43
C MET A 28 1.52 9.37 -1.75
N GLN A 29 1.79 10.62 -2.14
CA GLN A 29 1.03 11.76 -1.65
C GLN A 29 -0.46 11.66 -2.01
N GLN A 30 -0.79 11.26 -3.24
CA GLN A 30 -2.18 11.09 -3.67
C GLN A 30 -2.84 9.93 -2.92
N ILE A 31 -2.14 8.79 -2.80
CA ILE A 31 -2.63 7.61 -2.06
C ILE A 31 -2.92 8.00 -0.60
N LEU A 32 -1.94 8.54 0.11
CA LEU A 32 -2.08 8.85 1.54
C LEU A 32 -3.15 9.93 1.79
N ARG A 33 -3.32 10.92 0.91
CA ARG A 33 -4.42 11.90 1.02
C ARG A 33 -5.79 11.25 0.86
N ALA A 34 -5.94 10.31 -0.08
CA ALA A 34 -7.19 9.59 -0.27
C ALA A 34 -7.51 8.67 0.91
N ILE A 35 -6.50 7.97 1.44
CA ILE A 35 -6.67 7.13 2.64
C ILE A 35 -6.99 7.96 3.87
N TYR A 36 -6.28 9.07 4.09
CA TYR A 36 -6.60 10.01 5.17
C TYR A 36 -8.06 10.48 5.07
N TYR A 37 -8.53 10.89 3.89
CA TYR A 37 -9.92 11.28 3.70
C TYR A 37 -10.90 10.13 4.03
N MET A 38 -10.61 8.90 3.61
CA MET A 38 -11.45 7.75 3.93
C MET A 38 -11.52 7.49 5.43
N HIS A 39 -10.37 7.51 6.11
CA HIS A 39 -10.26 7.25 7.55
C HIS A 39 -10.98 8.34 8.37
N GLU A 40 -10.84 9.62 7.98
CA GLU A 40 -11.60 10.74 8.59
C GLU A 40 -13.11 10.60 8.40
N ASN A 41 -13.54 9.89 7.34
CA ASN A 41 -14.94 9.57 7.09
C ASN A 41 -15.35 8.18 7.61
N HIS A 42 -14.54 7.60 8.50
CA HIS A 42 -14.82 6.31 9.15
C HIS A 42 -14.98 5.15 8.16
N ILE A 43 -14.20 5.14 7.08
CA ILE A 43 -14.18 4.07 6.06
C ILE A 43 -12.76 3.55 5.91
N MET A 44 -12.59 2.23 6.01
CA MET A 44 -11.33 1.56 5.67
C MET A 44 -11.48 0.73 4.39
N HIS A 45 -10.43 0.66 3.58
CA HIS A 45 -10.47 0.02 2.26
C HIS A 45 -10.30 -1.50 2.34
N ARG A 46 -9.29 -1.96 3.09
CA ARG A 46 -8.94 -3.36 3.38
C ARG A 46 -8.37 -4.21 2.24
N ASP A 47 -8.34 -3.70 1.01
CA ASP A 47 -7.66 -4.35 -0.13
C ASP A 47 -6.88 -3.35 -1.00
N LEU A 48 -6.04 -2.52 -0.38
CA LEU A 48 -5.19 -1.60 -1.15
C LEU A 48 -4.05 -2.36 -1.81
N LYS A 49 -3.96 -2.22 -3.14
CA LYS A 49 -2.93 -2.78 -4.01
C LYS A 49 -2.84 -1.94 -5.28
N PRO A 50 -1.72 -1.93 -6.02
CA PRO A 50 -1.55 -1.10 -7.21
C PRO A 50 -2.67 -1.25 -8.27
N GLU A 51 -3.25 -2.44 -8.40
CA GLU A 51 -4.36 -2.75 -9.31
C GLU A 51 -5.64 -1.98 -8.93
N ASN A 52 -5.80 -1.62 -7.65
CA ASN A 52 -6.94 -0.85 -7.14
C ASN A 52 -6.72 0.67 -7.21
N PHE A 53 -5.71 1.13 -7.96
CA PHE A 53 -5.48 2.54 -8.26
C PHE A 53 -5.45 2.77 -9.77
N LEU A 54 -6.35 3.63 -10.26
CA LEU A 54 -6.41 4.02 -11.68
C LEU A 54 -5.99 5.47 -11.88
N PHE A 55 -5.24 5.73 -12.93
CA PHE A 55 -4.99 7.09 -13.41
C PHE A 55 -6.20 7.59 -14.21
N SER A 56 -6.66 8.81 -13.94
CA SER A 56 -7.80 9.42 -14.64
C SER A 56 -7.53 9.58 -16.14
N THR A 57 -6.30 9.98 -16.49
CA THR A 57 -5.87 10.25 -17.86
C THR A 57 -4.51 9.62 -18.16
N LYS A 58 -4.14 9.54 -19.44
CA LYS A 58 -2.82 9.08 -19.89
C LYS A 58 -1.71 10.12 -19.77
N GLU A 59 -2.03 11.31 -19.26
CA GLU A 59 -1.05 12.39 -19.07
C GLU A 59 0.08 11.98 -18.12
N PRO A 60 1.21 12.71 -18.11
CA PRO A 60 2.28 12.51 -17.14
C PRO A 60 1.77 12.48 -15.69
N LEU A 61 2.50 11.79 -14.80
CA LEU A 61 2.13 11.55 -13.41
C LEU A 61 1.80 12.84 -12.64
N GLU A 62 2.47 13.93 -12.97
CA GLU A 62 2.32 15.24 -12.35
C GLU A 62 0.97 15.90 -12.67
N LYS A 63 0.29 15.42 -13.72
CA LYS A 63 -0.97 15.97 -14.24
C LYS A 63 -2.14 14.99 -14.14
N SER A 64 -1.85 13.69 -13.96
CA SER A 64 -2.88 12.67 -13.87
C SER A 64 -3.29 12.40 -12.42
N CYS A 65 -4.59 12.42 -12.16
CA CYS A 65 -5.14 12.14 -10.84
C CYS A 65 -5.25 10.63 -10.64
N LEU A 66 -4.71 10.15 -9.52
CA LEU A 66 -4.84 8.76 -9.10
C LEU A 66 -6.12 8.58 -8.30
N LYS A 67 -6.93 7.59 -8.68
CA LYS A 67 -8.22 7.28 -8.05
C LYS A 67 -8.20 5.88 -7.47
N ILE A 68 -8.68 5.75 -6.24
CA ILE A 68 -8.94 4.46 -5.62
C ILE A 68 -10.20 3.87 -6.24
N ILE A 69 -10.12 2.60 -6.61
CA ILE A 69 -11.25 1.81 -7.11
C ILE A 69 -11.46 0.57 -6.23
N ASP A 70 -12.57 -0.13 -6.49
CA ASP A 70 -12.94 -1.39 -5.83
C ASP A 70 -13.09 -1.33 -4.30
N PHE A 71 -14.21 -0.74 -3.88
CA PHE A 71 -14.63 -0.71 -2.48
C PHE A 71 -15.37 -1.99 -2.05
N GLY A 72 -15.27 -3.09 -2.80
CA GLY A 72 -16.02 -4.33 -2.53
C GLY A 72 -15.70 -4.96 -1.18
N LEU A 73 -14.49 -4.74 -0.68
CA LEU A 73 -14.04 -5.15 0.65
C LEU A 73 -14.03 -4.01 1.66
N SER A 74 -14.41 -2.78 1.30
CA SER A 74 -14.41 -1.66 2.24
C SER A 74 -15.50 -1.80 3.30
N THR A 75 -15.29 -1.16 4.46
CA THR A 75 -16.30 -1.15 5.52
C THR A 75 -16.23 0.13 6.35
N LYS A 76 -17.34 0.43 7.03
CA LYS A 76 -17.39 1.52 8.00
C LYS A 76 -16.89 1.04 9.35
N PHE A 77 -16.27 1.92 10.13
CA PHE A 77 -15.80 1.61 11.47
C PHE A 77 -16.13 2.70 12.46
N GLY A 78 -16.55 2.33 13.67
CA GLY A 78 -16.69 3.23 14.79
C GLY A 78 -15.39 3.44 15.55
N LYS A 79 -15.42 4.36 16.50
CA LYS A 79 -14.35 4.51 17.48
C LYS A 79 -14.25 3.22 18.31
N ASP A 80 -13.07 2.62 18.36
CA ASP A 80 -12.76 1.36 19.06
C ASP A 80 -13.35 0.08 18.42
N ASP A 81 -13.89 0.16 17.20
CA ASP A 81 -14.35 -1.03 16.47
C ASP A 81 -13.17 -1.92 16.06
N ILE A 82 -13.28 -3.22 16.34
CA ILE A 82 -12.29 -4.22 15.94
C ILE A 82 -12.89 -5.09 14.84
N MET A 83 -12.27 -5.07 13.67
CA MET A 83 -12.64 -5.94 12.57
C MET A 83 -12.06 -7.35 12.76
N THR A 84 -12.84 -8.37 12.41
CA THR A 84 -12.45 -9.78 12.57
C THR A 84 -12.45 -10.58 11.26
N THR A 85 -13.12 -10.08 10.22
CA THR A 85 -13.13 -10.70 8.90
C THR A 85 -11.75 -10.58 8.26
N LYS A 86 -11.11 -11.71 7.98
CA LYS A 86 -9.85 -11.74 7.22
C LYS A 86 -10.17 -11.46 5.75
N ALA A 87 -9.56 -10.43 5.18
CA ALA A 87 -9.75 -10.00 3.80
C ALA A 87 -8.44 -9.37 3.29
N GLY A 88 -8.35 -9.21 1.97
CA GLY A 88 -7.21 -8.57 1.30
C GLY A 88 -6.31 -9.55 0.55
N THR A 89 -5.39 -8.98 -0.22
CA THR A 89 -4.47 -9.69 -1.10
C THR A 89 -3.17 -10.07 -0.36
N PRO A 90 -2.61 -11.31 -0.49
CA PRO A 90 -1.52 -11.82 0.35
C PRO A 90 -0.26 -10.94 0.49
N TYR A 91 0.14 -10.24 -0.58
CA TYR A 91 1.32 -9.37 -0.54
C TYR A 91 1.12 -8.07 0.25
N TYR A 92 -0.12 -7.58 0.32
CA TYR A 92 -0.47 -6.26 0.83
C TYR A 92 -1.20 -6.31 2.18
N VAL A 93 -1.67 -7.48 2.59
CA VAL A 93 -2.42 -7.68 3.83
C VAL A 93 -1.54 -7.43 5.06
N ALA A 94 -2.10 -6.72 6.04
CA ALA A 94 -1.39 -6.42 7.28
C ALA A 94 -1.37 -7.63 8.24
N PRO A 95 -0.32 -7.81 9.06
CA PRO A 95 -0.18 -8.95 9.96
C PRO A 95 -1.34 -9.08 10.96
N GLN A 96 -1.87 -7.95 11.45
CA GLN A 96 -3.00 -7.94 12.39
C GLN A 96 -4.32 -8.41 11.75
N VAL A 97 -4.48 -8.25 10.43
CA VAL A 97 -5.63 -8.81 9.69
C VAL A 97 -5.56 -10.34 9.69
N LEU A 98 -4.37 -10.92 9.53
CA LEU A 98 -4.15 -12.36 9.60
C LEU A 98 -4.39 -12.92 11.01
N ALA A 99 -4.10 -12.12 12.04
CA ALA A 99 -4.41 -12.41 13.43
C ALA A 99 -5.92 -12.31 13.74
N GLY A 100 -6.70 -11.68 12.86
CA GLY A 100 -8.16 -11.58 12.96
C GLY A 100 -8.67 -10.50 13.90
N LYS A 101 -7.84 -9.51 14.26
CA LYS A 101 -8.25 -8.32 15.03
C LYS A 101 -7.47 -7.11 14.52
N TYR A 102 -8.18 -6.15 13.91
CA TYR A 102 -7.54 -5.01 13.29
C TYR A 102 -8.46 -3.79 13.20
N ASP A 103 -7.83 -2.64 12.96
CA ASP A 103 -8.40 -1.32 12.75
C ASP A 103 -8.00 -0.79 11.35
N GLU A 104 -8.32 0.47 11.05
CA GLU A 104 -8.05 1.13 9.76
C GLU A 104 -6.55 1.24 9.43
N SER A 105 -5.67 1.10 10.42
CA SER A 105 -4.22 1.14 10.21
C SER A 105 -3.74 0.04 9.26
N CYS A 106 -4.55 -0.99 8.99
CA CYS A 106 -4.24 -2.03 8.00
C CYS A 106 -4.02 -1.45 6.60
N ASP A 107 -4.73 -0.39 6.24
CA ASP A 107 -4.56 0.31 4.96
C ASP A 107 -3.16 0.95 4.86
N LEU A 108 -2.63 1.48 5.98
CA LEU A 108 -1.32 2.12 6.01
C LEU A 108 -0.17 1.12 5.89
N TRP A 109 -0.35 -0.10 6.36
CA TRP A 109 0.57 -1.20 6.05
C TRP A 109 0.60 -1.46 4.54
N SER A 110 -0.57 -1.59 3.90
CA SER A 110 -0.67 -1.77 2.46
C SER A 110 -0.02 -0.62 1.68
N CYS A 111 -0.18 0.62 2.14
CA CYS A 111 0.55 1.78 1.59
C CYS A 111 2.07 1.62 1.70
N GLY A 112 2.58 1.10 2.83
CA GLY A 112 4.02 0.80 2.99
C GLY A 112 4.52 -0.26 2.02
N VAL A 113 3.73 -1.30 1.76
CA VAL A 113 4.03 -2.33 0.76
C VAL A 113 4.05 -1.73 -0.65
N ILE A 114 3.05 -0.92 -1.00
CA ILE A 114 2.99 -0.22 -2.29
C ILE A 114 4.23 0.68 -2.46
N MET A 115 4.57 1.50 -1.46
CA MET A 115 5.75 2.37 -1.51
C MET A 115 7.05 1.58 -1.71
N TYR A 116 7.20 0.45 -1.05
CA TYR A 116 8.35 -0.44 -1.22
C TYR A 116 8.46 -0.91 -2.68
N ILE A 117 7.35 -1.38 -3.26
CA ILE A 117 7.30 -1.85 -4.66
C ILE A 117 7.58 -0.70 -5.65
N LEU A 118 7.05 0.50 -5.41
CA LEU A 118 7.28 1.65 -6.29
C LEU A 118 8.78 1.99 -6.41
N LEU A 119 9.56 1.80 -5.34
CA LEU A 119 10.96 2.18 -5.26
C LEU A 119 11.94 1.11 -5.73
N CYS A 120 11.62 -0.18 -5.62
CA CYS A 120 12.54 -1.27 -6.00
C CYS A 120 11.96 -2.32 -6.96
N GLY A 121 10.66 -2.25 -7.28
CA GLY A 121 10.02 -3.12 -8.28
C GLY A 121 9.62 -4.52 -7.78
N TYR A 122 9.78 -4.85 -6.50
CA TYR A 122 9.41 -6.15 -5.94
C TYR A 122 8.81 -6.02 -4.53
N PRO A 123 7.96 -6.97 -4.08
CA PRO A 123 7.33 -6.89 -2.78
C PRO A 123 8.34 -7.14 -1.63
N PRO A 124 8.16 -6.49 -0.46
CA PRO A 124 9.02 -6.71 0.71
C PRO A 124 8.88 -8.13 1.29
N PHE A 125 7.74 -8.78 1.07
CA PHE A 125 7.44 -10.13 1.53
C PHE A 125 7.20 -11.06 0.34
N TYR A 126 8.27 -11.61 -0.23
CA TYR A 126 8.19 -12.51 -1.39
C TYR A 126 8.18 -14.00 -0.97
N GLY A 127 7.43 -14.86 -1.66
CA GLY A 127 7.40 -16.31 -1.43
C GLY A 127 6.95 -17.06 -2.68
N GLU A 128 7.21 -18.37 -2.74
CA GLU A 128 6.79 -19.22 -3.88
C GLU A 128 5.30 -19.54 -3.82
N THR A 129 4.73 -19.60 -2.62
CA THR A 129 3.31 -19.79 -2.38
C THR A 129 2.72 -18.67 -1.52
N ASP A 130 1.40 -18.49 -1.58
CA ASP A 130 0.69 -17.57 -0.67
C ASP A 130 0.97 -17.90 0.80
N ALA A 131 1.11 -19.18 1.15
CA ALA A 131 1.44 -19.59 2.51
C ALA A 131 2.82 -19.08 2.96
N ASP A 132 3.80 -19.06 2.07
CA ASP A 132 5.14 -18.54 2.34
C ASP A 132 5.13 -17.03 2.52
N VAL A 133 4.40 -16.32 1.64
CA VAL A 133 4.21 -14.87 1.71
C VAL A 133 3.57 -14.50 3.05
N LEU A 134 2.44 -15.14 3.39
CA LEU A 134 1.73 -14.87 4.64
C LEU A 134 2.57 -15.20 5.88
N THR A 135 3.45 -16.20 5.80
CA THR A 135 4.40 -16.51 6.88
C THR A 135 5.39 -15.37 7.08
N LYS A 136 5.94 -14.81 6.00
CA LYS A 136 6.85 -13.65 6.08
C LYS A 136 6.14 -12.38 6.55
N VAL A 137 4.92 -12.13 6.10
CA VAL A 137 4.08 -11.01 6.57
C VAL A 137 3.88 -11.09 8.09
N ARG A 138 3.57 -12.28 8.63
CA ARG A 138 3.41 -12.48 10.08
C ARG A 138 4.69 -12.19 10.87
N LEU A 139 5.84 -12.52 10.31
CA LEU A 139 7.14 -12.23 10.93
C LEU A 139 7.52 -10.75 10.82
N GLY A 140 7.05 -10.05 9.78
CA GLY A 140 7.36 -8.64 9.54
C GLY A 140 8.80 -8.36 9.13
N ASN A 141 9.57 -9.41 8.82
CA ASN A 141 10.97 -9.28 8.46
C ASN A 141 11.08 -9.00 6.96
N TYR A 142 11.53 -7.80 6.63
CA TYR A 142 11.91 -7.39 5.28
C TYR A 142 13.27 -6.68 5.33
N THR A 143 13.93 -6.58 4.19
CA THR A 143 15.29 -6.01 4.10
C THR A 143 15.41 -5.09 2.90
N PHE A 144 16.09 -3.96 3.05
CA PHE A 144 16.48 -3.13 1.93
C PHE A 144 17.77 -3.69 1.31
N ASN A 145 17.67 -4.42 0.20
CA ASN A 145 18.84 -4.99 -0.49
C ASN A 145 19.81 -3.86 -0.87
N ALA A 146 21.07 -3.98 -0.46
CA ALA A 146 22.09 -2.96 -0.67
C ALA A 146 22.33 -2.61 -2.15
N SER A 147 22.14 -3.54 -3.09
CA SER A 147 22.27 -3.24 -4.53
C SER A 147 21.13 -2.35 -5.03
N ASP A 148 19.90 -2.73 -4.71
CA ASP A 148 18.69 -2.12 -5.29
C ASP A 148 18.35 -0.81 -4.57
N TRP A 149 18.70 -0.69 -3.29
CA TRP A 149 18.38 0.45 -2.43
C TRP A 149 19.54 1.43 -2.24
N LYS A 150 20.65 1.26 -2.98
CA LYS A 150 21.84 2.14 -2.89
C LYS A 150 21.52 3.60 -3.21
N GLY A 151 20.64 3.83 -4.18
CA GLY A 151 20.25 5.17 -4.65
C GLY A 151 19.03 5.76 -3.94
N ILE A 152 18.42 5.02 -3.01
CA ILE A 152 17.21 5.46 -2.31
C ILE A 152 17.58 6.11 -0.97
N SER A 153 17.00 7.28 -0.71
CA SER A 153 17.21 8.07 0.50
C SER A 153 16.84 7.32 1.78
N GLU A 154 17.49 7.69 2.89
CA GLU A 154 17.09 7.15 4.20
C GLU A 154 15.73 7.67 4.65
N ASP A 155 15.29 8.84 4.19
CA ASP A 155 13.95 9.37 4.49
C ASP A 155 12.85 8.47 3.89
N ALA A 156 13.02 8.03 2.64
CA ALA A 156 12.10 7.10 2.00
C ALA A 156 12.07 5.74 2.72
N LYS A 157 13.24 5.22 3.10
CA LYS A 157 13.33 3.96 3.87
C LYS A 157 12.74 4.10 5.27
N ASP A 158 12.94 5.23 5.94
CA ASP A 158 12.39 5.51 7.26
C ASP A 158 10.85 5.57 7.22
N LEU A 159 10.27 6.23 6.21
CA LEU A 159 8.82 6.23 6.01
C LEU A 159 8.28 4.80 5.83
N ILE A 160 8.93 3.96 5.02
CA ILE A 160 8.58 2.54 4.88
C ILE A 160 8.66 1.83 6.23
N ARG A 161 9.74 2.02 7.02
CA ARG A 161 9.88 1.42 8.36
C ARG A 161 8.77 1.82 9.32
N LYS A 162 8.25 3.04 9.19
CA LYS A 162 7.15 3.55 10.00
C LYS A 162 5.79 3.03 9.57
N LEU A 163 5.58 2.82 8.26
CA LEU A 163 4.35 2.21 7.73
C LEU A 163 4.31 0.68 7.94
N LEU A 164 5.46 0.01 7.90
CA LEU A 164 5.58 -1.45 8.05
C LEU A 164 5.91 -1.88 9.49
N LYS A 165 5.48 -1.11 10.51
CA LYS A 165 5.51 -1.56 11.90
C LYS A 165 4.51 -2.70 12.12
N ILE A 166 5.00 -3.80 12.69
CA ILE A 166 4.17 -4.97 13.05
C ILE A 166 3.08 -4.57 14.04
N ASN A 167 3.45 -3.84 15.10
CA ASN A 167 2.50 -3.32 16.07
C ASN A 167 1.74 -2.13 15.45
N PRO A 168 0.41 -2.22 15.24
CA PRO A 168 -0.38 -1.15 14.67
C PRO A 168 -0.24 0.19 15.39
N ARG A 169 -0.05 0.15 16.72
CA ARG A 169 0.06 1.37 17.55
C ARG A 169 1.35 2.16 17.33
N ASP A 170 2.38 1.50 16.79
CA ASP A 170 3.65 2.15 16.48
C ASP A 170 3.69 2.61 15.00
N ARG A 171 2.64 2.31 14.22
CA ARG A 171 2.52 2.67 12.82
C ARG A 171 2.10 4.13 12.69
N TYR A 172 2.65 4.82 11.68
CA TYR A 172 2.20 6.17 11.33
C TYR A 172 0.73 6.18 10.92
N THR A 173 0.07 7.32 11.16
CA THR A 173 -1.32 7.65 10.80
C THR A 173 -1.36 8.95 10.02
#